data_AF-A0A4R8VVK9-F1
#
_entry.id   AF-A0A4R8VVK9-F1
#
_cell.length_a   1.000
_cell.length_b   1.000
_cell.length_c   1.000
_cell.angle_alpha   90.00
_cell.angle_beta   90.00
_cell.angle_gamma   90.00
#
_symmetry.space_group_name_H-M   'P 1'
#
loop_
_entity.id
_entity.type
_entity.pdbx_description
1 polymer ?
#
loop_
_entity_poly.entity_id
_entity_poly.type
_entity_poly.pdbx_seq_one_letter_code
_entity_poly.pdbx_strand_id
1 'polypeptide(L)'
;MAPMFMENPSDVSVNPTIVAVEQAREALLAALGGVSFGLLGDDESLSMLLALEGVGRVVDGARVLSTTDVLRRSEYFDESVAKTAAAMTADQTEVEAAGAVSLARRLGCRSGLVLVSTLARLSRSEVRQRASLSKTAGERMLLGRPLTPTYPVVGEAVQGGLLGVEQARVIVKVLDGLRPSVLVDDLDRVERSLVASGSGAITPETEGLPGAGIAFAPELLRQQGIAWQARLAPDGSAPGEAAVENGTAGSPLVGWRTGATASPAG
;
A
#
# COMPACT_ATOMS: atom_id res chain seq x y z
N MET A 1 -14.34 16.68 -44.99
CA MET A 1 -14.41 16.37 -43.54
C MET A 1 -13.02 16.58 -42.99
N ALA A 2 -12.77 17.75 -42.39
CA ALA A 2 -11.46 18.12 -41.87
C ALA A 2 -11.19 17.36 -40.55
N PRO A 3 -9.94 16.99 -40.25
CA PRO A 3 -9.62 16.43 -38.94
C PRO A 3 -9.85 17.51 -37.87
N MET A 4 -10.70 17.22 -36.89
CA MET A 4 -10.82 18.06 -35.69
C MET A 4 -9.45 18.11 -35.01
N PHE A 5 -8.83 19.28 -35.03
CA PHE A 5 -7.75 19.60 -34.11
C PHE A 5 -8.32 19.50 -32.70
N MET A 6 -7.81 18.52 -31.97
CA MET A 6 -7.99 18.38 -30.53
C MET A 6 -7.44 19.67 -29.91
N GLU A 7 -8.33 20.56 -29.46
CA GLU A 7 -7.92 21.74 -28.70
C GLU A 7 -7.07 21.25 -27.52
N ASN A 8 -5.82 21.68 -27.52
CA ASN A 8 -4.88 21.38 -26.45
C ASN A 8 -5.41 22.10 -25.20
N PRO A 9 -5.70 21.42 -24.09
CA PRO A 9 -6.14 22.07 -22.86
C PRO A 9 -4.96 22.80 -22.19
N SER A 10 -4.48 23.86 -22.84
CA SER A 10 -3.51 24.81 -22.28
C SER A 10 -4.26 25.76 -21.35
N ASP A 11 -4.41 25.32 -20.10
CA ASP A 11 -4.46 26.12 -18.85
C ASP A 11 -5.17 25.35 -17.71
N VAL A 12 -5.03 24.02 -17.66
CA VAL A 12 -5.25 23.31 -16.40
C VAL A 12 -4.08 23.68 -15.51
N SER A 13 -4.31 24.45 -14.43
CA SER A 13 -3.28 24.71 -13.43
C SER A 13 -2.69 23.36 -13.01
N VAL A 14 -1.46 23.07 -13.44
CA VAL A 14 -0.86 21.76 -13.20
C VAL A 14 -0.76 21.62 -11.69
N ASN A 15 -1.41 20.60 -11.14
CA ASN A 15 -1.39 20.37 -9.70
C ASN A 15 0.07 20.37 -9.23
N PRO A 16 0.46 21.21 -8.24
CA PRO A 16 1.86 21.39 -7.87
C PRO A 16 2.51 20.08 -7.42
N THR A 17 1.73 19.16 -6.84
CA THR A 17 2.19 17.82 -6.48
C THR A 17 2.56 16.98 -7.71
N ILE A 18 1.81 17.09 -8.80
CA ILE A 18 2.15 16.39 -10.07
C ILE A 18 3.47 16.93 -10.61
N VAL A 19 3.64 18.26 -10.61
CA VAL A 19 4.91 18.89 -11.03
C VAL A 19 6.08 18.41 -10.17
N ALA A 20 5.90 18.37 -8.85
CA ALA A 20 6.94 17.91 -7.92
C ALA A 20 7.32 16.44 -8.14
N VAL A 21 6.36 15.57 -8.46
CA VAL A 21 6.62 14.16 -8.78
C VAL A 21 7.43 14.02 -10.08
N GLU A 22 7.11 14.81 -11.12
CA GLU A 22 7.90 14.82 -12.35
C GLU A 22 9.32 15.36 -12.12
N GLN A 23 9.48 16.41 -11.31
CA GLN A 23 10.80 16.91 -10.91
C GLN A 23 11.62 15.86 -10.14
N ALA A 24 10.99 15.12 -9.23
CA ALA A 24 11.64 14.03 -8.51
C ALA A 24 12.09 12.91 -9.46
N ARG A 25 11.28 12.59 -10.49
CA ARG A 25 11.65 11.64 -11.54
C ARG A 25 12.90 12.11 -12.30
N GLU A 26 12.94 13.38 -12.73
CA GLU A 26 14.10 13.92 -13.45
C GLU A 26 15.37 13.96 -12.56
N ALA A 27 15.23 14.32 -11.29
CA ALA A 27 16.33 14.28 -10.33
C ALA A 27 16.89 12.86 -10.15
N LEU A 28 16.01 11.85 -10.06
CA LEU A 28 16.42 10.45 -9.94
C LEU A 28 17.11 9.95 -11.22
N LEU A 29 16.60 10.31 -12.40
CA LEU A 29 17.22 9.98 -13.68
C LEU A 29 18.62 10.58 -13.79
N ALA A 30 18.78 11.85 -13.41
CA ALA A 30 20.09 12.51 -13.40
C ALA A 30 21.07 11.85 -12.43
N ALA A 31 20.61 11.48 -11.21
CA ALA A 31 21.43 10.82 -10.21
C ALA A 31 21.89 9.42 -10.64
N LEU A 32 20.99 8.62 -11.26
CA LEU A 32 21.28 7.25 -11.66
C LEU A 32 22.00 7.14 -13.01
N GLY A 33 21.88 8.13 -13.89
CA GLY A 33 22.40 8.08 -15.26
C GLY A 33 23.92 7.91 -15.37
N GLY A 34 24.68 8.25 -14.32
CA GLY A 34 26.14 8.09 -14.27
C GLY A 34 26.63 6.88 -13.46
N VAL A 35 25.73 6.11 -12.84
CA VAL A 35 26.12 5.04 -11.90
C VAL A 35 26.52 3.79 -12.67
N SER A 36 27.76 3.35 -12.46
CA SER A 36 28.23 2.03 -12.92
C SER A 36 28.15 1.04 -11.76
N PHE A 37 27.04 0.31 -11.62
CA PHE A 37 26.79 -0.59 -10.49
C PHE A 37 27.89 -1.64 -10.28
N GLY A 38 28.54 -2.11 -11.35
CA GLY A 38 29.65 -3.07 -11.24
C GLY A 38 30.97 -2.48 -10.73
N LEU A 39 31.06 -1.16 -10.53
CA LEU A 39 32.23 -0.46 -9.98
C LEU A 39 32.04 -0.03 -8.53
N LEU A 40 30.85 -0.23 -7.96
CA LEU A 40 30.60 0.06 -6.56
C LEU A 40 31.30 -0.98 -5.68
N GLY A 41 31.89 -0.54 -4.57
CA GLY A 41 32.33 -1.44 -3.52
C GLY A 41 31.14 -2.15 -2.84
N ASP A 42 31.41 -3.13 -1.98
CA ASP A 42 30.36 -3.90 -1.30
C ASP A 42 29.43 -2.99 -0.47
N ASP A 43 30.01 -2.12 0.38
CA ASP A 43 29.25 -1.21 1.24
C ASP A 43 28.45 -0.17 0.43
N GLU A 44 29.03 0.32 -0.66
CA GLU A 44 28.37 1.26 -1.58
C GLU A 44 27.21 0.58 -2.31
N SER A 45 27.39 -0.68 -2.72
CA SER A 45 26.36 -1.48 -3.37
C SER A 45 25.17 -1.73 -2.45
N LEU A 46 25.43 -2.09 -1.19
CA LEU A 46 24.40 -2.27 -0.17
C LEU A 46 23.68 -0.95 0.13
N SER A 47 24.42 0.14 0.27
CA SER A 47 23.85 1.48 0.51
C SER A 47 22.99 1.95 -0.66
N MET A 48 23.45 1.72 -1.89
CA MET A 48 22.72 2.03 -3.13
C MET A 48 21.43 1.20 -3.21
N LEU A 49 21.48 -0.09 -2.92
CA LEU A 49 20.30 -0.96 -2.89
C LEU A 49 19.28 -0.43 -1.87
N LEU A 50 19.70 -0.14 -0.62
CA LEU A 50 18.81 0.38 0.41
C LEU A 50 18.17 1.72 0.03
N ALA A 51 18.94 2.62 -0.57
CA ALA A 51 18.44 3.91 -1.03
C ALA A 51 17.39 3.76 -2.14
N LEU A 52 17.65 2.91 -3.14
CA LEU A 52 16.72 2.63 -4.24
C LEU A 52 15.44 1.97 -3.74
N GLU A 53 15.55 1.00 -2.83
CA GLU A 53 14.40 0.36 -2.20
C GLU A 53 13.58 1.36 -1.38
N GLY A 54 14.22 2.29 -0.67
CA GLY A 54 13.55 3.37 0.04
C GLY A 54 12.69 4.25 -0.88
N VAL A 55 13.26 4.71 -1.99
CA VAL A 55 12.52 5.47 -3.02
C VAL A 55 11.39 4.61 -3.61
N GLY A 56 11.68 3.35 -3.92
CA GLY A 56 10.72 2.38 -4.46
C GLY A 56 9.49 2.23 -3.59
N ARG A 57 9.67 2.04 -2.27
CA ARG A 57 8.56 1.87 -1.32
C ARG A 57 7.64 3.09 -1.23
N VAL A 58 8.21 4.30 -1.21
CA VAL A 58 7.40 5.54 -1.21
C VAL A 58 6.55 5.63 -2.48
N VAL A 59 7.16 5.37 -3.64
CA VAL A 59 6.45 5.37 -4.92
C VAL A 59 5.41 4.25 -4.98
N ASP A 60 5.71 3.08 -4.44
CA ASP A 60 4.80 1.95 -4.38
C ASP A 60 3.57 2.21 -3.50
N GLY A 61 3.75 2.88 -2.36
CA GLY A 61 2.63 3.37 -1.54
C GLY A 61 1.71 4.28 -2.34
N ALA A 62 2.28 5.28 -3.04
CA ALA A 62 1.51 6.17 -3.90
C ALA A 62 0.83 5.42 -5.07
N ARG A 63 1.48 4.40 -5.64
CA ARG A 63 0.92 3.54 -6.70
C ARG A 63 -0.28 2.74 -6.22
N VAL A 64 -0.26 2.24 -4.98
CA VAL A 64 -1.40 1.53 -4.37
C VAL A 64 -2.61 2.46 -4.24
N LEU A 65 -2.40 3.67 -3.71
CA LEU A 65 -3.47 4.65 -3.47
C LEU A 65 -4.04 5.21 -4.78
N SER A 66 -3.18 5.65 -5.70
CA SER A 66 -3.60 6.21 -7.01
C SER A 66 -4.35 5.19 -7.87
N THR A 67 -3.94 3.91 -7.84
CA THR A 67 -4.66 2.82 -8.53
C THR A 67 -6.10 2.75 -8.06
N THR A 68 -6.32 2.72 -6.74
CA THR A 68 -7.66 2.59 -6.16
C THR A 68 -8.52 3.80 -6.42
N ASP A 69 -7.95 5.00 -6.37
CA ASP A 69 -8.69 6.21 -6.67
C ASP A 69 -9.11 6.27 -8.16
N VAL A 70 -8.23 5.90 -9.11
CA VAL A 70 -8.60 5.81 -10.53
C VAL A 70 -9.66 4.75 -10.78
N LEU A 71 -9.57 3.59 -10.12
CA LEU A 71 -10.61 2.55 -10.19
C LEU A 71 -11.95 3.09 -9.67
N ARG A 72 -11.94 3.72 -8.49
CA ARG A 72 -13.13 4.34 -7.89
C ARG A 72 -13.74 5.39 -8.82
N ARG A 73 -12.95 6.30 -9.40
CA ARG A 73 -13.43 7.32 -10.36
C ARG A 73 -13.88 6.74 -11.71
N SER A 74 -13.48 5.50 -12.00
CA SER A 74 -13.95 4.76 -13.18
C SER A 74 -15.24 3.97 -12.91
N GLU A 75 -15.59 3.77 -11.63
CA GLU A 75 -16.82 3.10 -11.16
C GLU A 75 -17.90 4.10 -10.73
N TYR A 76 -17.52 5.23 -10.14
CA TYR A 76 -18.41 6.34 -9.79
C TYR A 76 -18.87 7.04 -11.07
N PHE A 77 -19.93 6.53 -11.68
CA PHE A 77 -21.08 7.33 -12.10
C PHE A 77 -22.31 6.46 -11.97
N ASP A 78 -23.22 6.97 -11.15
CA ASP A 78 -24.43 6.30 -10.67
C ASP A 78 -25.31 5.86 -11.85
N GLU A 79 -25.92 4.69 -11.74
CA GLU A 79 -26.84 4.13 -12.74
C GLU A 79 -27.97 5.14 -13.06
N SER A 80 -28.30 5.99 -12.09
CA SER A 80 -29.23 7.13 -12.19
C SER A 80 -28.80 8.21 -13.19
N VAL A 81 -27.51 8.57 -13.23
CA VAL A 81 -26.97 9.61 -14.13
C VAL A 81 -26.89 9.11 -15.57
N ALA A 82 -26.52 7.84 -15.77
CA ALA A 82 -26.55 7.20 -17.09
C ALA A 82 -27.99 7.08 -17.63
N LYS A 83 -28.97 6.81 -16.75
CA LYS A 83 -30.39 6.72 -17.10
C LYS A 83 -31.01 8.09 -17.39
N THR A 84 -30.60 9.14 -16.67
CA THR A 84 -31.00 10.54 -16.93
C THR A 84 -30.36 11.06 -18.23
N ALA A 85 -29.08 10.77 -18.49
CA ALA A 85 -28.41 11.16 -19.74
C ALA A 85 -29.01 10.45 -20.98
N ALA A 86 -29.47 9.20 -20.84
CA ALA A 86 -30.17 8.47 -21.90
C ALA A 86 -31.60 9.00 -22.19
N ALA A 87 -32.16 9.84 -21.30
CA ALA A 87 -33.51 10.40 -21.43
C ALA A 87 -33.55 11.84 -21.99
N MET A 88 -32.39 12.47 -22.27
CA MET A 88 -32.29 13.86 -22.73
C MET A 88 -32.05 13.95 -24.25
N THR A 89 -32.61 14.98 -24.90
CA THR A 89 -32.50 15.20 -26.36
C THR A 89 -31.12 15.72 -26.78
N ALA A 90 -30.76 15.48 -28.05
CA ALA A 90 -29.42 15.68 -28.63
C ALA A 90 -28.79 17.09 -28.52
N ASP A 91 -29.57 18.12 -28.17
CA ASP A 91 -29.09 19.49 -27.99
C ASP A 91 -28.58 19.77 -26.55
N GLN A 92 -29.04 18.97 -25.57
CA GLN A 92 -28.63 19.10 -24.16
C GLN A 92 -27.44 18.18 -23.80
N THR A 93 -27.03 17.31 -24.73
CA THR A 93 -26.14 16.19 -24.47
C THR A 93 -24.66 16.54 -24.38
N GLU A 94 -24.16 17.61 -25.02
CA GLU A 94 -22.70 17.78 -25.14
C GLU A 94 -22.03 18.33 -23.87
N VAL A 95 -22.69 19.22 -23.13
CA VAL A 95 -22.10 19.89 -21.95
C VAL A 95 -22.28 19.06 -20.66
N GLU A 96 -23.40 18.35 -20.51
CA GLU A 96 -23.69 17.54 -19.32
C GLU A 96 -23.31 16.04 -19.48
N ALA A 97 -23.26 15.47 -20.69
CA ALA A 97 -22.80 14.08 -20.87
C ALA A 97 -21.29 13.91 -20.62
N ALA A 98 -20.49 14.97 -20.73
CA ALA A 98 -19.09 14.96 -20.29
C ALA A 98 -18.95 14.69 -18.77
N GLY A 99 -20.01 14.95 -18.00
CA GLY A 99 -20.17 14.63 -16.59
C GLY A 99 -20.92 13.31 -16.30
N ALA A 100 -21.48 12.61 -17.29
CA ALA A 100 -22.23 11.36 -17.11
C ALA A 100 -21.44 10.09 -17.48
N VAL A 101 -20.28 10.26 -18.11
CA VAL A 101 -19.45 9.17 -18.63
C VAL A 101 -18.29 8.91 -17.68
N SER A 102 -18.13 7.66 -17.22
CA SER A 102 -17.03 7.29 -16.32
C SER A 102 -15.66 7.63 -16.88
N LEU A 103 -14.68 7.88 -16.00
CA LEU A 103 -13.31 8.21 -16.40
C LEU A 103 -12.77 7.23 -17.45
N ALA A 104 -12.97 5.93 -17.23
CA ALA A 104 -12.57 4.90 -18.18
C ALA A 104 -13.22 5.09 -19.55
N ARG A 105 -14.53 5.30 -19.62
CA ARG A 105 -15.24 5.47 -20.90
C ARG A 105 -14.82 6.75 -21.63
N ARG A 106 -14.61 7.86 -20.91
CA ARG A 106 -14.09 9.12 -21.51
C ARG A 106 -12.73 8.92 -22.17
N LEU A 107 -11.92 8.01 -21.62
CA LEU A 107 -10.61 7.64 -22.15
C LEU A 107 -10.65 6.41 -23.08
N GLY A 108 -11.82 6.04 -23.60
CA GLY A 108 -11.97 4.93 -24.55
C GLY A 108 -11.77 3.53 -23.95
N CYS A 109 -11.68 3.40 -22.63
CA CYS A 109 -11.47 2.14 -21.94
C CYS A 109 -12.81 1.52 -21.48
N ARG A 110 -12.95 0.21 -21.72
CA ARG A 110 -14.16 -0.57 -21.33
C ARG A 110 -14.38 -0.72 -19.82
N SER A 111 -13.35 -0.48 -19.00
CA SER A 111 -13.42 -0.49 -17.54
C SER A 111 -12.22 0.21 -16.92
N GLY A 112 -12.35 0.62 -15.65
CA GLY A 112 -11.23 1.18 -14.87
C GLY A 112 -10.05 0.21 -14.76
N LEU A 113 -10.34 -1.10 -14.65
CA LEU A 113 -9.31 -2.13 -14.62
C LEU A 113 -8.47 -2.14 -15.92
N VAL A 114 -9.11 -1.99 -17.08
CA VAL A 114 -8.41 -1.89 -18.37
C VAL A 114 -7.63 -0.57 -18.44
N LEU A 115 -8.22 0.54 -18.04
CA LEU A 115 -7.57 1.85 -18.00
C LEU A 115 -6.26 1.82 -17.19
N VAL A 116 -6.33 1.36 -15.93
CA VAL A 116 -5.14 1.30 -15.05
C VAL A 116 -4.11 0.31 -15.59
N SER A 117 -4.53 -0.86 -16.06
CA SER A 117 -3.60 -1.85 -16.64
C SER A 117 -2.81 -1.26 -17.81
N THR A 118 -3.49 -0.50 -18.68
CA THR A 118 -2.86 0.17 -19.83
C THR A 118 -1.94 1.31 -19.40
N LEU A 119 -2.40 2.22 -18.53
CA LEU A 119 -1.61 3.37 -18.08
C LEU A 119 -0.36 2.94 -17.29
N ALA A 120 -0.51 1.99 -16.38
CA ALA A 120 0.56 1.54 -15.51
C ALA A 120 1.42 0.42 -16.11
N ARG A 121 1.04 -0.14 -17.27
CA ARG A 121 1.67 -1.31 -17.91
C ARG A 121 1.72 -2.55 -17.01
N LEU A 122 0.59 -2.84 -16.35
CA LEU A 122 0.48 -3.92 -15.37
C LEU A 122 -0.50 -4.99 -15.81
N SER A 123 -0.33 -6.18 -15.25
CA SER A 123 -1.34 -7.23 -15.35
C SER A 123 -2.59 -6.85 -14.54
N ARG A 124 -3.75 -7.40 -14.94
CA ARG A 124 -5.00 -7.21 -14.19
C ARG A 124 -4.93 -7.77 -12.77
N SER A 125 -4.14 -8.81 -12.53
CA SER A 125 -3.94 -9.38 -11.19
C SER A 125 -3.20 -8.40 -10.28
N GLU A 126 -2.15 -7.75 -10.77
CA GLU A 126 -1.40 -6.74 -10.01
C GLU A 126 -2.28 -5.53 -9.65
N VAL A 127 -3.08 -5.03 -10.60
CA VAL A 127 -4.03 -3.94 -10.33
C VAL A 127 -5.04 -4.32 -9.23
N ARG A 128 -5.56 -5.55 -9.26
CA ARG A 128 -6.45 -6.06 -8.21
C ARG A 128 -5.76 -6.23 -6.87
N GLN A 129 -4.51 -6.67 -6.85
CA GLN A 129 -3.73 -6.80 -5.62
C GLN A 129 -3.51 -5.44 -4.96
N ARG A 130 -3.16 -4.40 -5.74
CA ARG A 130 -3.07 -3.02 -5.24
C ARG A 130 -4.40 -2.52 -4.70
N ALA A 131 -5.48 -2.71 -5.46
CA ALA A 131 -6.82 -2.31 -5.04
C ALA A 131 -7.27 -3.04 -3.76
N SER A 132 -6.95 -4.33 -3.62
CA SER A 132 -7.28 -5.12 -2.43
C SER A 132 -6.54 -4.62 -1.20
N LEU A 133 -5.25 -4.31 -1.31
CA LEU A 133 -4.47 -3.75 -0.21
C LEU A 133 -5.00 -2.37 0.22
N SER A 134 -5.30 -1.51 -0.76
CA SER A 134 -5.82 -0.18 -0.49
C SER A 134 -7.21 -0.16 0.15
N LYS A 135 -8.01 -1.22 0.04
CA LYS A 135 -9.33 -1.29 0.70
C LYS A 135 -9.22 -1.31 2.22
N THR A 136 -8.12 -1.84 2.76
CA THR A 136 -7.90 -1.97 4.20
C THR A 136 -6.88 -0.96 4.72
N ALA A 137 -5.81 -0.71 3.96
CA ALA A 137 -4.73 0.20 4.35
C ALA A 137 -4.82 1.61 3.72
N GLY A 138 -5.68 1.82 2.71
CA GLY A 138 -5.88 3.13 2.08
C GLY A 138 -7.03 3.92 2.69
N GLU A 139 -7.02 5.22 2.47
CA GLU A 139 -8.14 6.12 2.79
C GLU A 139 -9.41 5.62 2.09
N ARG A 140 -10.48 5.45 2.87
CA ARG A 140 -11.78 5.00 2.35
C ARG A 140 -12.67 6.22 2.13
N MET A 141 -13.66 6.09 1.25
CA MET A 141 -14.60 7.17 0.97
C MET A 141 -16.02 6.71 1.24
N LEU A 142 -16.76 7.46 2.06
CA LEU A 142 -18.20 7.26 2.27
C LEU A 142 -18.91 8.59 2.05
N LEU A 143 -19.83 8.63 1.08
CA LEU A 143 -20.59 9.84 0.73
C LEU A 143 -19.69 11.07 0.47
N GLY A 144 -18.56 10.85 -0.22
CA GLY A 144 -17.58 11.90 -0.53
C GLY A 144 -16.75 12.38 0.68
N ARG A 145 -16.88 11.72 1.84
CA ARG A 145 -16.07 12.01 3.02
C ARG A 145 -15.00 10.94 3.22
N PRO A 146 -13.77 11.35 3.56
CA PRO A 146 -12.72 10.42 3.90
C PRO A 146 -13.03 9.69 5.21
N LEU A 147 -12.76 8.40 5.21
CA LEU A 147 -12.83 7.53 6.37
C LEU A 147 -11.45 6.97 6.64
N THR A 148 -11.14 6.83 7.92
CA THR A 148 -9.92 6.17 8.40
C THR A 148 -9.80 4.77 7.77
N PRO A 149 -8.60 4.37 7.33
CA PRO A 149 -8.32 3.00 6.91
C PRO A 149 -8.75 1.99 7.98
N THR A 150 -9.02 0.75 7.57
CA THR A 150 -9.32 -0.34 8.52
C THR A 150 -8.10 -0.65 9.38
N TYR A 151 -6.90 -0.56 8.79
CA TYR A 151 -5.60 -0.74 9.46
C TYR A 151 -4.78 0.53 9.25
N PRO A 152 -4.98 1.57 10.08
CA PRO A 152 -4.39 2.89 9.88
C PRO A 152 -2.87 2.91 9.98
N VAL A 153 -2.28 2.12 10.88
CA VAL A 153 -0.82 2.07 11.09
C VAL A 153 -0.14 1.42 9.89
N VAL A 154 -0.75 0.38 9.30
CA VAL A 154 -0.29 -0.21 8.02
C VAL A 154 -0.39 0.81 6.91
N GLY A 155 -1.51 1.55 6.85
CA GLY A 155 -1.75 2.59 5.85
C GLY A 155 -0.69 3.68 5.86
N GLU A 156 -0.43 4.25 7.03
CA GLU A 156 0.60 5.26 7.23
C GLU A 156 1.99 4.74 6.87
N ALA A 157 2.33 3.51 7.27
CA ALA A 157 3.63 2.92 6.99
C ALA A 157 3.84 2.62 5.49
N VAL A 158 2.79 2.21 4.76
CA VAL A 158 2.85 2.05 3.30
C VAL A 158 2.95 3.39 2.60
N GLN A 159 2.15 4.38 3.00
CA GLN A 159 2.16 5.72 2.39
C GLN A 159 3.49 6.45 2.63
N GLY A 160 4.09 6.27 3.81
CA GLY A 160 5.40 6.82 4.17
C GLY A 160 6.61 6.02 3.63
N GLY A 161 6.38 4.89 2.95
CA GLY A 161 7.46 4.05 2.42
C GLY A 161 8.27 3.27 3.48
N LEU A 162 7.74 3.14 4.70
CA LEU A 162 8.32 2.33 5.78
C LEU A 162 8.10 0.83 5.56
N LEU A 163 7.01 0.44 4.89
CA LEU A 163 6.73 -0.94 4.52
C LEU A 163 6.77 -1.15 3.01
N GLY A 164 7.32 -2.28 2.58
CA GLY A 164 7.13 -2.78 1.22
C GLY A 164 5.70 -3.32 1.02
N VAL A 165 5.19 -3.26 -0.22
CA VAL A 165 3.82 -3.70 -0.55
C VAL A 165 3.60 -5.19 -0.20
N GLU A 166 4.63 -6.03 -0.37
CA GLU A 166 4.52 -7.44 0.01
C GLU A 166 4.36 -7.63 1.52
N GLN A 167 5.17 -6.94 2.32
CA GLN A 167 5.05 -6.97 3.78
C GLN A 167 3.66 -6.49 4.21
N ALA A 168 3.19 -5.38 3.65
CA ALA A 168 1.86 -4.85 3.95
C ALA A 168 0.74 -5.86 3.64
N ARG A 169 0.80 -6.57 2.50
CA ARG A 169 -0.17 -7.62 2.16
C ARG A 169 -0.14 -8.78 3.16
N VAL A 170 1.04 -9.18 3.63
CA VAL A 170 1.17 -10.21 4.67
C VAL A 170 0.55 -9.74 5.97
N ILE A 171 0.87 -8.52 6.41
CA ILE A 171 0.35 -7.95 7.66
C ILE A 171 -1.17 -7.84 7.59
N VAL A 172 -1.74 -7.29 6.51
CA VAL A 172 -3.20 -7.21 6.31
C VAL A 172 -3.83 -8.61 6.36
N LYS A 173 -3.22 -9.62 5.74
CA LYS A 173 -3.74 -10.99 5.79
C LYS A 173 -3.76 -11.56 7.21
N VAL A 174 -2.72 -11.28 8.01
CA VAL A 174 -2.67 -11.69 9.41
C VAL A 174 -3.77 -10.99 10.22
N LEU A 175 -3.91 -9.67 10.06
CA LEU A 175 -4.91 -8.88 10.77
C LEU A 175 -6.34 -9.29 10.41
N ASP A 176 -6.63 -9.49 9.12
CA ASP A 176 -7.94 -9.97 8.65
C ASP A 176 -8.30 -11.34 9.24
N GLY A 177 -7.30 -12.22 9.44
CA GLY A 177 -7.50 -13.53 10.05
C GLY A 177 -7.78 -13.47 11.56
N LEU A 178 -7.21 -12.50 12.26
CA LEU A 178 -7.39 -12.32 13.71
C LEU A 178 -8.66 -11.54 14.06
N ARG A 179 -9.02 -10.56 13.22
CA ARG A 179 -10.07 -9.57 13.48
C ARG A 179 -11.42 -10.16 13.95
N PRO A 180 -11.90 -11.32 13.48
CA PRO A 180 -13.15 -11.90 13.98
C PRO A 180 -13.08 -12.45 15.41
N SER A 181 -11.88 -12.77 15.90
CA SER A 181 -11.66 -13.55 17.13
C SER A 181 -10.97 -12.77 18.26
N VAL A 182 -10.58 -11.52 18.03
CA VAL A 182 -9.85 -10.70 19.03
C VAL A 182 -10.53 -9.35 19.28
N LEU A 183 -10.25 -8.77 20.45
CA LEU A 183 -10.71 -7.41 20.77
C LEU A 183 -10.00 -6.37 19.90
N VAL A 184 -10.64 -5.21 19.72
CA VAL A 184 -10.09 -4.11 18.90
C VAL A 184 -8.73 -3.62 19.45
N ASP A 185 -8.60 -3.45 20.76
CA ASP A 185 -7.34 -3.00 21.37
C ASP A 185 -6.18 -4.00 21.17
N ASP A 186 -6.49 -5.29 21.18
CA ASP A 186 -5.52 -6.34 20.89
C ASP A 186 -5.14 -6.34 19.40
N LEU A 187 -6.10 -6.15 18.50
CA LEU A 187 -5.85 -6.04 17.07
C LEU A 187 -4.95 -4.84 16.75
N ASP A 188 -5.22 -3.69 17.38
CA ASP A 188 -4.41 -2.48 17.28
C ASP A 188 -2.97 -2.73 17.77
N ARG A 189 -2.81 -3.49 18.86
CA ARG A 189 -1.49 -3.86 19.39
C ARG A 189 -0.74 -4.78 18.42
N VAL A 190 -1.43 -5.75 17.84
CA VAL A 190 -0.87 -6.65 16.82
C VAL A 190 -0.44 -5.84 15.60
N GLU A 191 -1.26 -4.91 15.12
CA GLU A 191 -0.97 -4.05 13.98
C GLU A 191 0.33 -3.27 14.21
N ARG A 192 0.43 -2.51 15.31
CA ARG A 192 1.64 -1.74 15.64
C ARG A 192 2.88 -2.62 15.74
N SER A 193 2.75 -3.80 16.36
CA SER A 193 3.87 -4.73 16.52
C SER A 193 4.35 -5.28 15.17
N LEU A 194 3.44 -5.68 14.29
CA LEU A 194 3.79 -6.18 12.95
C LEU A 194 4.39 -5.09 12.06
N VAL A 195 3.87 -3.86 12.15
CA VAL A 195 4.43 -2.71 11.40
C VAL A 195 5.82 -2.34 11.91
N ALA A 196 6.05 -2.32 13.23
CA ALA A 196 7.39 -2.06 13.79
C ALA A 196 8.41 -3.11 13.32
N SER A 197 8.05 -4.40 13.41
CA SER A 197 8.85 -5.50 12.89
C SER A 197 9.13 -5.37 11.38
N GLY A 198 8.11 -5.09 10.59
CA GLY A 198 8.22 -5.02 9.13
C GLY A 198 9.00 -3.80 8.64
N SER A 199 8.93 -2.68 9.35
CA SER A 199 9.68 -1.46 9.01
C SER A 199 11.11 -1.47 9.56
N GLY A 200 11.42 -2.38 10.49
CA GLY A 200 12.70 -2.36 11.22
C GLY A 200 12.79 -1.20 12.20
N ALA A 201 11.66 -0.64 12.66
CA ALA A 201 11.68 0.44 13.64
C ALA A 201 12.36 0.00 14.93
N ILE A 202 13.31 0.81 15.43
CA ILE A 202 13.90 0.60 16.74
C ILE A 202 12.92 1.11 17.79
N THR A 203 12.48 0.21 18.67
CA THR A 203 11.59 0.51 19.79
C THR A 203 12.38 0.38 21.09
N PRO A 204 11.88 0.92 22.22
CA PRO A 204 12.54 0.74 23.52
C PRO A 204 12.81 -0.72 23.88
N GLU A 205 11.99 -1.66 23.37
CA GLU A 205 12.15 -3.09 23.59
C GLU A 205 13.19 -3.75 22.67
N THR A 206 13.53 -3.13 21.52
CA THR A 206 14.56 -3.64 20.59
C THR A 206 15.88 -2.91 20.69
N GLU A 207 15.93 -1.74 21.33
CA GLU A 207 17.14 -0.94 21.44
C GLU A 207 18.29 -1.73 22.06
N GLY A 208 19.45 -1.72 21.39
CA GLY A 208 20.65 -2.44 21.83
C GLY A 208 20.64 -3.95 21.61
N LEU A 209 19.56 -4.54 21.10
CA LEU A 209 19.51 -5.96 20.76
C LEU A 209 20.18 -6.25 19.39
N PRO A 210 20.80 -7.42 19.21
CA PRO A 210 21.26 -7.86 17.90
C PRO A 210 20.13 -7.86 16.88
N GLY A 211 20.34 -7.19 15.74
CA GLY A 211 19.34 -7.06 14.68
C GLY A 211 18.32 -5.94 14.86
N ALA A 212 18.46 -5.07 15.87
CA ALA A 212 17.72 -3.81 15.94
C ALA A 212 17.91 -3.01 14.64
N GLY A 213 16.83 -2.48 14.08
CA GLY A 213 16.88 -1.77 12.80
C GLY A 213 16.65 -2.66 11.57
N ILE A 214 16.71 -4.00 11.71
CA ILE A 214 16.53 -4.92 10.58
C ILE A 214 15.05 -5.24 10.39
N ALA A 215 14.51 -4.81 9.25
CA ALA A 215 13.15 -5.12 8.82
C ALA A 215 12.94 -6.64 8.63
N PHE A 216 11.82 -7.16 9.13
CA PHE A 216 11.47 -8.56 8.94
C PHE A 216 11.03 -8.83 7.51
N ALA A 217 11.60 -9.89 6.93
CA ALA A 217 11.12 -10.43 5.67
C ALA A 217 9.66 -10.91 5.80
N PRO A 218 8.89 -11.00 4.69
CA PRO A 218 7.48 -11.42 4.71
C PRO A 218 7.22 -12.73 5.45
N GLU A 219 8.14 -13.69 5.41
CA GLU A 219 7.97 -14.97 6.12
C GLU A 219 8.05 -14.83 7.65
N LEU A 220 8.97 -14.01 8.16
CA LEU A 220 9.06 -13.74 9.60
C LEU A 220 7.81 -13.00 10.11
N LEU A 221 7.21 -12.13 9.28
CA LEU A 221 5.92 -11.50 9.61
C LEU A 221 4.77 -12.51 9.68
N ARG A 222 4.76 -13.54 8.81
CA ARG A 222 3.78 -14.64 8.91
C ARG A 222 3.96 -15.43 10.20
N GLN A 223 5.21 -15.77 10.54
CA GLN A 223 5.53 -16.48 11.78
C GLN A 223 5.14 -15.69 13.03
N GLN A 224 5.40 -14.38 13.04
CA GLN A 224 4.96 -13.49 14.11
C GLN A 224 3.43 -13.45 14.20
N GLY A 225 2.72 -13.43 13.07
CA GLY A 225 1.26 -13.54 13.04
C GLY A 225 0.72 -14.83 13.66
N ILE A 226 1.35 -15.98 13.38
CA ILE A 226 1.02 -17.26 14.00
C ILE A 226 1.22 -17.20 15.52
N ALA A 227 2.32 -16.60 15.98
CA ALA A 227 2.58 -16.44 17.41
C ALA A 227 1.53 -15.56 18.11
N TRP A 228 1.06 -14.50 17.44
CA TRP A 228 -0.06 -13.68 17.91
C TRP A 228 -1.37 -14.47 17.99
N GLN A 229 -1.69 -15.25 16.95
CA GLN A 229 -2.88 -16.10 16.92
C GLN A 229 -2.88 -17.11 18.06
N ALA A 230 -1.77 -17.83 18.25
CA ALA A 230 -1.65 -18.82 19.33
C ALA A 230 -1.84 -18.21 20.73
N ARG A 231 -1.51 -16.92 20.92
CA ARG A 231 -1.68 -16.24 22.20
C ARG A 231 -3.08 -15.67 22.41
N LEU A 232 -3.66 -15.06 21.38
CA LEU A 232 -4.91 -14.29 21.51
C LEU A 232 -6.16 -15.09 21.15
N ALA A 233 -6.03 -16.13 20.32
CA ALA A 233 -7.13 -16.98 19.87
C ALA A 233 -6.63 -18.43 19.63
N PRO A 234 -6.17 -19.14 20.68
CA PRO A 234 -5.56 -20.48 20.56
C PRO A 234 -6.52 -21.55 20.00
N ASP A 235 -7.82 -21.39 20.20
CA ASP A 235 -8.90 -22.30 19.81
C ASP A 235 -9.80 -21.73 18.68
N GLY A 236 -9.55 -20.49 18.26
CA GLY A 236 -10.37 -19.78 17.27
C GLY A 236 -11.70 -19.26 17.80
N SER A 237 -11.95 -19.32 19.11
CA SER A 237 -13.19 -18.86 19.73
C SER A 237 -13.34 -17.33 19.65
N ALA A 238 -14.58 -16.84 19.60
CA ALA A 238 -14.86 -15.42 19.55
C ALA A 238 -14.58 -14.73 20.90
N PRO A 239 -14.32 -13.41 20.94
CA PRO A 239 -14.06 -12.71 22.20
C PRO A 239 -15.27 -12.84 23.13
N GLY A 240 -15.10 -13.54 24.27
CA GLY A 240 -16.13 -13.69 25.30
C GLY A 240 -16.59 -15.11 25.61
N GLU A 241 -16.15 -16.15 24.89
CA GLU A 241 -16.55 -17.55 25.11
C GLU A 241 -15.68 -18.35 26.12
N ALA A 242 -14.98 -17.66 27.04
CA ALA A 242 -14.11 -18.13 28.16
C ALA A 242 -12.62 -18.38 27.81
N ALA A 243 -11.60 -18.17 28.67
CA ALA A 243 -11.52 -18.17 30.14
C ALA A 243 -10.51 -17.16 30.75
N VAL A 244 -10.64 -17.00 32.07
CA VAL A 244 -9.94 -16.11 33.01
C VAL A 244 -8.41 -16.26 33.03
N GLU A 245 -7.72 -15.11 32.92
CA GLU A 245 -6.44 -14.66 33.50
C GLU A 245 -5.21 -15.60 33.54
N ASN A 246 -4.09 -15.14 32.96
CA ASN A 246 -2.86 -14.86 33.73
C ASN A 246 -1.87 -14.00 32.93
N GLY A 247 -1.54 -12.85 33.50
CA GLY A 247 -0.58 -11.90 32.94
C GLY A 247 0.86 -12.41 32.98
N THR A 248 1.60 -12.12 31.91
CA THR A 248 2.96 -11.55 31.95
C THR A 248 3.23 -11.02 30.54
N ALA A 249 3.23 -9.69 30.38
CA ALA A 249 3.49 -9.04 29.11
C ALA A 249 5.01 -9.04 28.82
N GLY A 250 5.52 -10.14 28.25
CA GLY A 250 6.80 -10.17 27.56
C GLY A 250 6.62 -9.79 26.08
N SER A 251 7.44 -8.86 25.60
CA SER A 251 7.54 -8.51 24.17
C SER A 251 8.21 -9.65 23.40
N PRO A 252 7.75 -10.04 22.19
CA PRO A 252 8.23 -11.23 21.47
C PRO A 252 9.68 -11.13 20.93
N LEU A 253 10.38 -10.04 21.22
CA LEU A 253 11.65 -9.68 20.58
C LEU A 253 12.89 -10.38 21.18
N VAL A 254 12.76 -11.09 22.29
CA VAL A 254 13.92 -11.66 23.03
C VAL A 254 14.32 -13.07 22.54
N GLY A 255 13.77 -13.55 21.41
CA GLY A 255 13.84 -14.97 21.06
C GLY A 255 14.68 -15.40 19.86
N TRP A 256 15.23 -14.49 19.05
CA TRP A 256 15.73 -14.90 17.72
C TRP A 256 17.26 -14.93 17.67
N ARG A 257 17.78 -16.10 18.04
CA ARG A 257 19.19 -16.45 17.88
C ARG A 257 19.47 -16.69 16.39
N THR A 258 20.10 -15.74 15.70
CA THR A 258 20.69 -16.01 14.38
C THR A 258 21.79 -17.05 14.56
N GLY A 259 21.57 -18.25 14.04
CA GLY A 259 22.57 -19.32 14.00
C GLY A 259 23.73 -18.94 13.07
N ALA A 260 24.72 -18.23 13.61
CA ALA A 260 26.05 -18.13 13.02
C ALA A 260 26.96 -19.08 13.80
N THR A 261 27.13 -20.31 13.31
CA THR A 261 28.20 -21.19 13.76
C THR A 261 29.52 -20.66 13.18
N ALA A 262 30.20 -19.80 13.94
CA ALA A 262 31.61 -19.54 13.72
C ALA A 262 32.40 -20.75 14.23
N SER A 263 32.95 -21.54 13.31
CA SER A 263 33.94 -22.57 13.62
C SER A 263 35.29 -21.89 13.83
N PRO A 264 36.04 -22.15 14.92
CA PRO A 264 37.40 -21.64 15.05
C PRO A 264 38.35 -22.56 14.28
N ALA A 265 39.03 -22.03 13.27
CA ALA A 265 40.20 -22.69 12.71
C ALA A 265 41.41 -22.36 13.61
N GLY A 266 41.99 -23.39 14.21
CA GLY A 266 43.41 -23.44 14.53
C GLY A 266 44.21 -23.97 13.34
#